data_AF-A0A6V7XCM9-F1
#
_entry.id   AF-A0A6V7XCM9-F1
#
_cell.length_a   1.000
_cell.length_b   1.000
_cell.length_c   1.000
_cell.angle_alpha   90.00
_cell.angle_beta   90.00
_cell.angle_gamma   90.00
#
_symmetry.space_group_name_H-M   'P 1'
#
loop_
_entity.id
_entity.type
_entity.pdbx_description
1 polymer ?
#
loop_
_entity_poly.entity_id
_entity_poly.type
_entity_poly.pdbx_seq_one_letter_code
_entity_poly.pdbx_strand_id
1 'polypeptide(L)'
;MDFVQTDHILQRYPEFPKLQSLWSIFINKSDPAQLFAKNDNLRETFKDKTNKNVVEAEEEFKQRKHDVIVACKDFLEKYKNSLFEQQITSIQKKVLKLEREVALDNQVKGRTEKKQKKPRPTAFDLFKKTKKGKYLNLPEEERDRKLLRQFDKLDPGQRNIYETIAKDY
;
A
#
# COMPACT_ATOMS: atom_id res chain seq x y z
N MET A 1 -9.06 1.30 22.51
CA MET A 1 -9.63 -0.06 22.53
C MET A 1 -10.75 -0.06 21.49
N ASP A 2 -10.45 -0.38 20.24
CA ASP A 2 -11.32 -0.09 19.08
C ASP A 2 -11.83 -1.37 18.39
N PHE A 3 -11.87 -2.49 19.11
CA PHE A 3 -12.05 -3.82 18.49
C PHE A 3 -13.50 -4.34 18.49
N VAL A 4 -14.46 -3.62 19.06
CA VAL A 4 -15.75 -4.25 19.44
C VAL A 4 -16.86 -4.05 18.40
N GLN A 5 -16.78 -3.08 17.48
CA GLN A 5 -18.00 -2.69 16.73
C GLN A 5 -18.24 -3.41 15.40
N THR A 6 -17.22 -3.90 14.72
CA THR A 6 -17.41 -4.59 13.43
C THR A 6 -18.06 -5.96 13.58
N ASP A 7 -17.74 -6.72 14.62
CA ASP A 7 -18.36 -8.03 14.86
C ASP A 7 -19.83 -7.91 15.27
N HIS A 8 -20.22 -6.83 15.97
CA HIS A 8 -21.62 -6.55 16.27
C HIS A 8 -22.45 -6.19 15.04
N ILE A 9 -21.85 -5.61 14.01
CA ILE A 9 -22.54 -5.38 12.72
C ILE A 9 -22.85 -6.73 12.07
N LEU A 10 -21.92 -7.70 12.12
CA LEU A 10 -22.12 -9.03 11.54
C LEU A 10 -23.19 -9.85 12.28
N GLN A 11 -23.31 -9.66 13.60
CA GLN A 11 -24.36 -10.31 14.39
C GLN A 11 -25.75 -9.70 14.11
N ARG A 12 -25.83 -8.39 13.90
CA ARG A 12 -27.11 -7.68 13.69
C ARG A 12 -27.57 -7.67 12.23
N TYR A 13 -26.62 -7.75 11.29
CA TYR A 13 -26.84 -7.72 9.86
C TYR A 13 -26.09 -8.88 9.20
N PRO A 14 -26.69 -10.08 9.12
CA PRO A 14 -26.06 -11.24 8.48
C PRO A 14 -25.78 -11.00 6.98
N GLU A 15 -26.56 -10.12 6.36
CA GLU A 15 -26.42 -9.64 4.98
C GLU A 15 -25.18 -8.74 4.75
N PHE A 16 -24.42 -8.40 5.79
CA PHE A 16 -23.29 -7.49 5.64
C PHE A 16 -22.22 -8.08 4.71
N PRO A 17 -21.78 -7.34 3.68
CA PRO A 17 -20.87 -7.87 2.66
C PRO A 17 -19.49 -8.25 3.22
N LYS A 18 -19.13 -9.52 3.04
CA LYS A 18 -17.86 -10.10 3.46
C LYS A 18 -16.97 -10.36 2.23
N LEU A 19 -15.73 -9.86 2.30
CA LEU A 19 -14.73 -10.16 1.28
C LEU A 19 -14.05 -11.48 1.63
N GLN A 20 -14.18 -12.48 0.77
CA GLN A 20 -13.41 -13.73 0.91
C GLN A 20 -11.93 -13.47 0.63
N SER A 21 -11.05 -14.15 1.36
CA SER A 21 -9.60 -14.02 1.13
C SER A 21 -9.20 -14.62 -0.22
N LEU A 22 -8.15 -14.07 -0.84
CA LEU A 22 -7.58 -14.60 -2.08
C LEU A 22 -7.23 -16.09 -1.95
N TRP A 23 -6.67 -16.49 -0.82
CA TRP A 23 -6.36 -17.89 -0.52
C TRP A 23 -7.62 -18.76 -0.51
N SER A 24 -8.71 -18.30 0.09
CA SER A 24 -9.99 -19.04 0.09
C SER A 24 -10.53 -19.21 -1.33
N ILE A 25 -10.43 -18.18 -2.17
CA ILE A 25 -10.86 -18.24 -3.58
C ILE A 25 -9.99 -19.25 -4.34
N PHE A 26 -8.68 -19.19 -4.15
CA PHE A 26 -7.73 -20.13 -4.76
C PHE A 26 -8.01 -21.58 -4.35
N ILE A 27 -8.26 -21.82 -3.06
CA ILE A 27 -8.59 -23.14 -2.53
C ILE A 27 -9.88 -23.68 -3.14
N ASN A 28 -10.90 -22.84 -3.30
CA ASN A 28 -12.17 -23.23 -3.94
C ASN A 28 -12.01 -23.55 -5.44
N LYS A 29 -11.02 -22.96 -6.11
CA LYS A 29 -10.66 -23.28 -7.51
C LYS A 29 -9.73 -24.48 -7.64
N SER A 30 -9.07 -24.86 -6.55
CA SER A 30 -8.15 -26.00 -6.52
C SER A 30 -8.92 -27.30 -6.36
N ASP A 31 -8.31 -28.40 -6.83
CA ASP A 31 -8.93 -29.72 -6.73
C ASP A 31 -9.09 -30.12 -5.25
N PRO A 32 -10.30 -30.52 -4.80
CA PRO A 32 -10.54 -31.03 -3.44
C PRO A 32 -9.59 -32.14 -3.03
N ALA A 33 -9.14 -32.97 -3.98
CA ALA A 33 -8.18 -34.04 -3.70
C ALA A 33 -6.83 -33.51 -3.20
N GLN A 34 -6.41 -32.32 -3.64
CA GLN A 34 -5.18 -31.68 -3.20
C GLN A 34 -5.31 -31.09 -1.79
N LEU A 35 -6.52 -30.78 -1.32
CA LEU A 35 -6.77 -30.21 0.02
C LEU A 35 -6.56 -31.22 1.14
N PHE A 36 -6.83 -32.50 0.87
CA PHE A 36 -6.67 -33.60 1.82
C PHE A 36 -5.32 -34.31 1.69
N ALA A 37 -4.61 -34.10 0.59
CA ALA A 37 -3.22 -34.50 0.47
C ALA A 37 -2.38 -33.65 1.45
N LYS A 38 -1.57 -34.29 2.31
CA LYS A 38 -0.61 -33.63 3.20
C LYS A 38 0.46 -32.92 2.36
N ASN A 39 0.13 -31.77 1.76
CA ASN A 39 0.97 -31.18 0.73
C ASN A 39 1.25 -29.70 1.01
N ASP A 40 2.51 -29.43 1.37
CA ASP A 40 3.13 -28.11 1.24
C ASP A 40 3.01 -27.55 -0.19
N ASN A 41 2.76 -28.41 -1.19
CA ASN A 41 2.59 -28.07 -2.60
C ASN A 41 1.48 -27.04 -2.88
N LEU A 42 0.40 -26.99 -2.07
CA LEU A 42 -0.67 -26.00 -2.27
C LEU A 42 -0.22 -24.56 -1.95
N ARG A 43 0.63 -24.42 -0.93
CA ARG A 43 1.21 -23.12 -0.58
C ARG A 43 2.28 -22.71 -1.58
N GLU A 44 3.01 -23.67 -2.14
CA GLU A 44 4.00 -23.42 -3.20
C GLU A 44 3.34 -23.03 -4.51
N THR A 45 2.30 -23.75 -4.93
CA THR A 45 1.51 -23.41 -6.12
C THR A 45 0.80 -22.07 -5.98
N PHE A 46 0.38 -21.67 -4.78
CA PHE A 46 -0.16 -20.33 -4.54
C PHE A 46 0.87 -19.22 -4.63
N LYS A 47 2.15 -19.51 -4.33
CA LYS A 47 3.24 -18.54 -4.53
C LYS A 47 3.60 -18.38 -6.01
N ASP A 48 3.26 -19.36 -6.84
CA ASP A 48 3.48 -19.32 -8.27
C ASP A 48 2.44 -18.43 -8.96
N LYS A 49 2.87 -17.22 -9.32
CA LYS A 49 2.05 -16.21 -10.00
C LYS A 49 1.76 -16.55 -11.47
N THR A 50 2.38 -17.60 -12.01
CA THR A 50 2.10 -18.08 -13.38
C THR A 50 1.06 -19.18 -13.40
N ASN A 51 0.71 -19.73 -12.22
CA ASN A 51 -0.30 -20.76 -12.11
C ASN A 51 -1.68 -20.19 -12.49
N LYS A 52 -2.36 -20.87 -13.43
CA LYS A 52 -3.68 -20.49 -13.92
C LYS A 52 -4.70 -20.27 -12.79
N ASN A 53 -4.73 -21.15 -11.80
CA ASN A 53 -5.67 -21.06 -10.68
C ASN A 53 -5.39 -19.84 -9.79
N VAL A 54 -4.11 -19.45 -9.65
CA VAL A 54 -3.72 -18.24 -8.90
C VAL A 54 -4.12 -16.99 -9.66
N VAL A 55 -3.84 -16.93 -10.97
CA VAL A 55 -4.21 -15.79 -11.81
C VAL A 55 -5.72 -15.59 -11.83
N GLU A 56 -6.49 -16.66 -12.04
CA GLU A 56 -7.95 -16.60 -12.01
C GLU A 56 -8.49 -16.21 -10.63
N ALA A 57 -7.88 -16.70 -9.54
CA ALA A 57 -8.25 -16.31 -8.19
C ALA A 57 -7.96 -14.83 -7.92
N GLU A 58 -6.83 -14.29 -8.42
CA GLU A 58 -6.49 -12.88 -8.31
C GLU A 58 -7.47 -11.98 -9.08
N GLU A 59 -7.86 -12.37 -10.30
CA GLU A 59 -8.85 -11.65 -11.09
C GLU A 59 -10.22 -11.66 -10.42
N GLU A 60 -10.67 -12.82 -9.95
CA GLU A 60 -11.92 -12.95 -9.22
C GLU A 60 -11.91 -12.16 -7.91
N PHE A 61 -10.79 -12.16 -7.18
CA PHE A 61 -10.64 -11.38 -5.97
C PHE A 61 -10.74 -9.87 -6.24
N LYS A 62 -10.17 -9.38 -7.35
CA LYS A 62 -10.32 -7.97 -7.77
C LYS A 62 -11.77 -7.63 -8.08
N GLN A 63 -12.46 -8.48 -8.83
CA GLN A 63 -13.88 -8.28 -9.13
C GLN A 63 -14.71 -8.23 -7.84
N ARG A 64 -14.48 -9.16 -6.92
CA ARG A 64 -15.19 -9.20 -5.63
C ARG A 64 -14.89 -7.99 -4.74
N LYS A 65 -13.70 -7.37 -4.83
CA LYS A 65 -13.46 -6.10 -4.14
C LYS A 65 -14.40 -5.01 -4.65
N HIS A 66 -14.60 -4.92 -5.97
CA HIS A 66 -15.56 -3.98 -6.56
C HIS A 66 -16.99 -4.26 -6.07
N ASP A 67 -17.41 -5.52 -6.12
CA ASP A 67 -18.77 -5.89 -5.71
C ASP A 67 -19.01 -5.59 -4.22
N VAL A 68 -18.02 -5.86 -3.36
CA VAL A 68 -18.09 -5.55 -1.93
C VAL A 68 -18.12 -4.05 -1.68
N ILE A 69 -17.41 -3.23 -2.47
CA ILE A 69 -17.47 -1.77 -2.37
C ILE A 69 -18.90 -1.28 -2.65
N VAL A 70 -19.51 -1.76 -3.75
CA VAL A 70 -20.89 -1.41 -4.12
C VAL A 70 -21.86 -1.87 -3.03
N ALA A 71 -21.78 -3.14 -2.62
CA ALA A 71 -22.66 -3.67 -1.57
C ALA A 71 -22.49 -2.93 -0.23
N CYS A 72 -21.29 -2.48 0.13
CA CYS A 72 -21.08 -1.67 1.34
C CYS A 72 -21.75 -0.29 1.22
N LYS A 73 -21.74 0.32 0.03
CA LYS A 73 -22.42 1.61 -0.22
C LYS A 73 -23.93 1.45 -0.16
N ASP A 74 -24.48 0.43 -0.82
CA ASP A 74 -25.91 0.12 -0.78
C ASP A 74 -26.37 -0.20 0.64
N PHE A 75 -25.56 -0.93 1.41
CA PHE A 75 -25.81 -1.21 2.82
C PHE A 75 -25.85 0.08 3.66
N LEU A 76 -24.91 1.00 3.43
CA LEU A 76 -24.89 2.29 4.13
C LEU A 76 -26.13 3.14 3.80
N GLU A 77 -26.60 3.12 2.56
CA GLU A 77 -27.83 3.82 2.18
C GLU A 77 -29.06 3.17 2.81
N LYS A 78 -29.18 1.85 2.71
CA LYS A 78 -30.31 1.08 3.24
C LYS A 78 -30.46 1.18 4.76
N TYR A 79 -29.35 1.22 5.50
CA TYR A 79 -29.34 1.23 6.96
C TYR A 79 -28.85 2.54 7.57
N LYS A 80 -28.81 3.64 6.81
CA LYS A 80 -28.30 4.95 7.24
C LYS A 80 -28.88 5.43 8.57
N ASN A 81 -30.18 5.18 8.80
CA ASN A 81 -30.90 5.63 10.00
C ASN A 81 -30.86 4.61 11.15
N SER A 82 -30.37 3.39 10.90
CA SER A 82 -30.32 2.30 11.90
C SER A 82 -28.91 2.01 12.40
N LEU A 83 -27.89 2.47 11.67
CA LEU A 83 -26.48 2.33 12.04
C LEU A 83 -26.05 3.49 12.96
N PHE A 84 -25.19 3.18 13.91
CA PHE A 84 -24.53 4.20 14.73
C PHE A 84 -23.44 4.92 13.92
N GLU A 85 -23.16 6.18 14.26
CA GLU A 85 -22.16 7.01 13.57
C GLU A 85 -20.78 6.34 13.49
N GLN A 86 -20.36 5.66 14.55
CA GLN A 86 -19.08 4.94 14.58
C GLN A 86 -19.07 3.71 13.64
N GLN A 87 -20.22 3.05 13.46
CA GLN A 87 -20.37 1.94 12.50
C GLN A 87 -20.32 2.47 11.07
N ILE A 88 -21.04 3.56 10.79
CA ILE A 88 -21.01 4.25 9.49
C ILE A 88 -19.58 4.64 9.13
N THR A 89 -18.88 5.30 10.05
CA THR A 89 -17.48 5.71 9.87
C THR A 89 -16.57 4.51 9.60
N SER A 90 -16.77 3.39 10.31
CA SER A 90 -15.98 2.18 10.13
C SER A 90 -16.19 1.55 8.76
N ILE A 91 -17.43 1.46 8.29
CA ILE A 91 -17.76 0.93 6.96
C ILE A 91 -17.22 1.87 5.87
N GLN A 92 -17.37 3.19 6.02
CA GLN A 92 -16.80 4.17 5.09
C GLN A 92 -15.27 4.08 5.01
N LYS A 93 -14.58 3.92 6.15
CA LYS A 93 -13.12 3.68 6.17
C LYS A 93 -12.75 2.40 5.42
N LYS A 94 -13.54 1.33 5.59
CA LYS A 94 -13.34 0.06 4.87
C LYS A 94 -13.52 0.25 3.36
N VAL A 95 -14.58 0.94 2.94
CA VAL A 95 -14.83 1.28 1.53
C VAL A 95 -13.67 2.07 0.94
N LEU A 96 -13.27 3.16 1.60
CA LEU A 96 -12.16 4.01 1.16
C LEU A 96 -10.85 3.22 1.01
N LYS A 97 -10.56 2.30 1.94
CA LYS A 97 -9.38 1.44 1.86
C LYS A 97 -9.45 0.53 0.64
N LEU A 98 -10.59 -0.12 0.41
CA LEU A 98 -10.78 -1.01 -0.75
C LEU A 98 -10.72 -0.24 -2.08
N GLU A 99 -11.32 0.94 -2.16
CA GLU A 99 -11.25 1.82 -3.34
C GLU A 99 -9.81 2.24 -3.65
N ARG A 100 -9.02 2.57 -2.63
CA ARG A 100 -7.59 2.88 -2.81
C ARG A 100 -6.81 1.68 -3.34
N GLU A 101 -7.04 0.49 -2.79
CA GLU A 101 -6.38 -0.73 -3.27
C GLU A 101 -6.72 -1.02 -4.74
N VAL A 102 -7.99 -0.90 -5.10
CA VAL A 102 -8.47 -1.06 -6.49
C VAL A 102 -7.85 -0.01 -7.41
N ALA A 103 -7.79 1.26 -6.98
CA ALA A 103 -7.18 2.33 -7.76
C ALA A 103 -5.68 2.08 -8.00
N LEU A 104 -4.96 1.58 -6.98
CA LEU A 104 -3.55 1.21 -7.11
C LEU A 104 -3.36 0.03 -8.07
N ASP A 105 -4.20 -1.01 -7.99
CA ASP A 105 -4.15 -2.16 -8.89
C ASP A 105 -4.37 -1.74 -10.37
N ASN A 106 -5.26 -0.78 -10.61
CA ASN A 106 -5.49 -0.21 -11.93
C ASN A 106 -4.33 0.68 -12.41
N GLN A 107 -3.68 1.43 -11.51
CA GLN A 107 -2.48 2.21 -11.84
C GLN A 107 -1.26 1.32 -12.14
N VAL A 108 -1.12 0.17 -11.46
CA VAL A 108 -0.04 -0.80 -11.72
C VAL A 108 -0.14 -1.37 -13.14
N LYS A 109 -1.36 -1.54 -13.68
CA LYS A 109 -1.57 -1.93 -15.09
C LYS A 109 -1.22 -0.81 -16.09
N GLY A 110 -1.29 0.46 -15.69
CA GLY A 110 -1.00 1.62 -16.56
C GLY A 110 0.41 2.21 -16.41
N ARG A 111 1.18 1.83 -15.39
CA ARG A 111 2.48 2.46 -15.10
C ARG A 111 3.47 1.46 -14.50
N THR A 112 4.04 0.62 -15.35
CA THR A 112 5.40 0.10 -15.12
C THR A 112 6.43 1.17 -15.47
N GLU A 113 6.27 2.40 -14.97
CA GLU A 113 7.44 3.23 -14.73
C GLU A 113 8.14 2.59 -13.54
N LYS A 114 9.16 1.77 -13.85
CA LYS A 114 10.17 1.28 -12.91
C LYS A 114 10.35 2.35 -11.86
N LYS A 115 10.11 2.04 -10.57
CA LYS A 115 10.60 2.87 -9.46
C LYS A 115 12.06 3.18 -9.80
N GLN A 116 12.32 4.39 -10.29
CA GLN A 116 13.68 4.83 -10.52
C GLN A 116 14.30 4.70 -9.15
N LYS A 117 15.30 3.82 -9.03
CA LYS A 117 16.16 3.78 -7.84
C LYS A 117 16.50 5.24 -7.59
N LYS A 118 16.19 5.75 -6.40
CA LYS A 118 16.47 7.15 -6.05
C LYS A 118 17.88 7.45 -6.57
N PRO A 119 18.08 8.50 -7.38
CA PRO A 119 19.38 8.78 -7.96
C PRO A 119 20.40 8.79 -6.81
N ARG A 120 21.57 8.20 -7.06
CA ARG A 120 22.63 8.10 -6.04
C ARG A 120 22.83 9.51 -5.45
N PRO A 121 22.75 9.67 -4.12
CA PRO A 121 22.81 10.98 -3.51
C PRO A 121 24.14 11.65 -3.85
N THR A 122 24.07 12.87 -4.38
CA THR A 122 25.26 13.66 -4.70
C THR A 122 25.97 14.05 -3.40
N ALA A 123 27.27 14.39 -3.46
CA ALA A 123 28.01 14.94 -2.31
C ALA A 123 27.28 16.13 -1.65
N PHE A 124 26.65 16.97 -2.47
CA PHE A 124 25.83 18.08 -2.00
C PHE A 124 24.53 17.62 -1.30
N ASP A 125 23.88 16.56 -1.77
CA ASP A 125 22.69 16.00 -1.13
C ASP A 125 23.02 15.40 0.24
N LEU A 126 24.21 14.80 0.37
CA LEU A 126 24.74 14.35 1.65
C LEU A 126 25.03 15.53 2.58
N PHE A 127 25.60 16.62 2.06
CA PHE A 127 25.80 17.85 2.83
C PHE A 127 24.48 18.51 3.27
N LYS A 128 23.45 18.54 2.42
CA LYS A 128 22.11 19.02 2.80
C LYS A 128 21.54 18.21 3.96
N LYS A 129 21.75 16.88 3.98
CA LYS A 129 21.31 16.02 5.08
C LYS A 129 22.02 16.35 6.39
N THR A 130 23.32 16.65 6.38
CA THR A 130 24.06 17.02 7.61
C THR A 130 23.66 18.39 8.16
N LYS A 131 23.12 19.27 7.31
CA LYS A 131 22.60 20.60 7.70
C LYS A 131 21.08 20.65 7.82
N LYS A 132 20.40 19.50 7.89
CA LYS A 132 18.94 19.42 8.02
C LYS A 132 18.51 20.08 9.34
N GLY A 133 17.91 21.26 9.24
CA GLY A 133 17.53 22.11 10.39
C GLY A 133 18.11 23.53 10.36
N LYS A 134 19.08 23.81 9.49
CA LYS A 134 19.55 25.17 9.23
C LYS A 134 18.65 25.86 8.20
N TYR A 135 18.40 27.15 8.40
CA TYR A 135 17.61 28.00 7.50
C TYR A 135 16.15 27.53 7.29
N LEU A 136 15.53 26.91 8.31
CA LEU A 136 14.12 26.49 8.26
C LEU A 136 13.14 27.67 8.10
N ASN A 137 13.54 28.86 8.54
CA ASN A 137 12.75 30.08 8.44
C ASN A 137 12.78 30.72 7.04
N LEU A 138 13.55 30.16 6.10
CA LEU A 138 13.71 30.66 4.74
C LEU A 138 13.01 29.72 3.74
N PRO A 139 12.51 30.25 2.62
CA PRO A 139 11.95 29.43 1.55
C PRO A 139 13.00 28.46 1.00
N GLU A 140 12.53 27.31 0.51
CA GLU A 140 13.37 26.18 0.12
C GLU A 140 14.45 26.55 -0.91
N GLU A 141 14.12 27.42 -1.86
CA GLU A 141 15.06 27.91 -2.89
C GLU A 141 16.20 28.75 -2.32
N GLU A 142 15.91 29.63 -1.36
CA GLU A 142 16.92 30.48 -0.74
C GLU A 142 17.81 29.71 0.23
N ARG A 143 17.22 28.73 0.93
CA ARG A 143 17.97 27.79 1.76
C ARG A 143 18.97 27.00 0.92
N ASP A 144 18.55 26.49 -0.23
CA ASP A 144 19.42 25.72 -1.11
C ASP A 144 20.55 26.56 -1.69
N ARG A 145 20.30 27.82 -2.08
CA ARG A 145 21.36 28.76 -2.50
C ARG A 145 22.38 29.03 -1.39
N LYS A 146 21.93 29.18 -0.14
CA LYS A 146 22.82 29.39 1.02
C LYS A 146 23.64 28.14 1.33
N LEU A 147 23.02 26.97 1.30
CA LEU A 147 23.71 25.69 1.52
C LEU A 147 24.72 25.41 0.42
N LEU A 148 24.40 25.72 -0.84
CA LEU A 148 25.34 25.56 -1.96
C LEU A 148 26.57 26.45 -1.80
N ARG A 149 26.37 27.74 -1.46
CA ARG A 149 27.48 28.65 -1.16
C ARG A 149 28.32 28.19 0.03
N GLN A 150 27.73 27.52 1.01
CA GLN A 150 28.50 26.94 2.11
C GLN A 150 29.27 25.70 1.67
N PHE A 151 28.67 24.86 0.83
CA PHE A 151 29.30 23.68 0.28
C PHE A 151 30.52 24.04 -0.58
N ASP A 152 30.42 25.07 -1.42
CA ASP A 152 31.54 25.55 -2.25
C ASP A 152 32.65 26.24 -1.43
N LYS A 153 32.32 26.74 -0.23
CA LYS A 153 33.28 27.32 0.71
C LYS A 153 33.88 26.30 1.69
N LEU A 154 33.46 25.04 1.65
CA LEU A 154 34.08 24.00 2.47
C LEU A 154 35.53 23.78 2.06
N ASP A 155 36.34 23.40 3.03
CA ASP A 155 37.70 22.97 2.78
C ASP A 155 37.72 21.78 1.80
N PRO A 156 38.67 21.73 0.85
CA PRO A 156 38.77 20.63 -0.12
C PRO A 156 38.81 19.24 0.55
N GLY A 157 39.41 19.12 1.73
CA GLY A 157 39.43 17.87 2.50
C GLY A 157 38.04 17.44 2.96
N GLN A 158 37.21 18.37 3.42
CA GLN A 158 35.84 18.09 3.85
C GLN A 158 34.90 17.78 2.69
N ARG A 159 35.08 18.48 1.57
CA ARG A 159 34.34 18.22 0.33
C ARG A 159 34.62 16.82 -0.21
N ASN A 160 35.89 16.40 -0.19
CA ASN A 160 36.30 15.08 -0.66
C ASN A 160 35.71 13.94 0.17
N ILE A 161 35.46 14.13 1.48
CA ILE A 161 34.76 13.16 2.32
C ILE A 161 33.33 12.92 1.79
N TYR A 162 32.59 13.98 1.48
CA TYR A 162 31.23 13.86 0.92
C TYR A 162 31.23 13.26 -0.49
N GLU A 163 32.24 13.57 -1.31
CA GLU A 163 32.42 12.98 -2.65
C GLU A 163 32.77 11.49 -2.58
N THR A 164 33.59 11.08 -1.61
CA THR A 164 33.94 9.67 -1.38
C THR A 164 32.70 8.89 -0.94
N ILE A 165 31.98 9.40 0.06
CA ILE A 165 30.74 8.76 0.52
C ILE A 165 29.71 8.67 -0.62
N ALA A 166 29.57 9.71 -1.44
CA ALA A 166 28.65 9.70 -2.57
C ALA A 166 29.03 8.68 -3.68
N LYS A 167 30.32 8.39 -3.85
CA LYS A 167 30.82 7.35 -4.78
C LYS A 167 30.53 5.93 -4.27
N ASP A 168 30.53 5.75 -2.94
CA ASP A 168 30.30 4.45 -2.28
C ASP A 168 28.81 4.09 -2.08
N TYR A 169 27.89 5.01 -2.38
CA TYR A 169 26.42 4.78 -2.42
C TYR A 169 25.97 4.07 -3.70
#